data_AF-F0G6B7-F1
#
_entry.id   AF-F0G6B7-F1
#
_cell.length_a   1.000
_cell.length_b   1.000
_cell.length_c   1.000
_cell.angle_alpha   90.00
_cell.angle_beta   90.00
_cell.angle_gamma   90.00
#
_symmetry.space_group_name_H-M   'P 1'
#
loop_
_entity.id
_entity.type
_entity.pdbx_description
1 polymer ?
#
loop_
_entity_poly.entity_id
_entity_poly.type
_entity_poly.pdbx_seq_one_letter_code
_entity_poly.pdbx_strand_id
1 'polypeptide(L)' 'DGGAPIAVEVWEMPVAAYGSFVAGIAAPLGIGTLTLADGARVQGFLCESAALDEATDITRFGGWRAYRARAASDALQ' A
#
# COMPACT_ATOMS: atom_id res chain seq x y z
N ASP A 1 -9.34 6.15 16.16
CA ASP A 1 -8.37 5.22 16.75
C ASP A 1 -8.58 3.83 16.21
N GLY A 2 -7.61 3.35 15.44
CA GLY A 2 -7.69 2.07 14.73
C GLY A 2 -6.65 2.03 13.62
N GLY A 3 -5.82 1.00 13.64
CA GLY A 3 -4.74 0.80 12.68
C GLY A 3 -3.92 -0.42 13.09
N ALA A 4 -3.33 -1.10 12.11
CA ALA A 4 -2.39 -2.18 12.36
C ALA A 4 -1.17 -2.01 11.45
N PRO A 5 0.01 -2.53 11.84
CA PRO A 5 1.16 -2.59 10.95
C PRO A 5 0.82 -3.33 9.65
N ILE A 6 1.20 -2.76 8.52
CA ILE A 6 1.03 -3.35 7.19
C ILE A 6 2.42 -3.65 6.63
N ALA A 7 2.61 -4.87 6.14
CA ALA A 7 3.85 -5.29 5.49
C ALA A 7 4.08 -4.49 4.20
N VAL A 8 5.29 -3.93 4.06
CA VAL A 8 5.73 -3.14 2.90
C VAL A 8 7.08 -3.64 2.41
N GLU A 9 7.40 -3.31 1.15
CA GLU A 9 8.73 -3.49 0.57
C GLU A 9 9.32 -2.10 0.32
N VAL A 10 10.58 -1.89 0.75
CA VAL A 10 11.29 -0.64 0.54
C VAL A 10 12.28 -0.84 -0.59
N TRP A 11 12.21 0.04 -1.59
CA TRP A 11 13.05 0.00 -2.79
C TRP A 11 13.83 1.30 -2.92
N GLU A 12 15.11 1.19 -3.28
CA GLU A 12 15.90 2.34 -3.70
C GLU A 12 15.60 2.67 -5.16
N MET A 13 15.43 3.96 -5.45
CA MET A 13 15.14 4.44 -6.80
C MET A 13 15.99 5.66 -7.14
N PRO A 14 16.58 5.74 -8.36
CA PRO A 14 17.24 6.95 -8.81
C PRO A 14 16.28 8.14 -8.86
N VAL A 15 16.69 9.29 -8.31
CA VAL A 15 15.88 10.52 -8.29
C VAL A 15 15.44 10.93 -9.70
N ALA A 16 16.29 10.73 -10.71
CA ALA A 16 15.98 11.03 -12.10
C ALA A 16 14.80 10.22 -12.67
N ALA A 17 14.52 9.03 -12.11
CA ALA A 17 13.40 8.18 -12.52
C ALA A 17 12.10 8.48 -11.75
N TYR A 18 12.16 9.24 -10.64
CA TYR A 18 11.03 9.47 -9.76
C TYR A 18 9.84 10.10 -10.48
N GLY A 19 10.07 11.15 -11.28
CA GLY A 19 9.01 11.83 -12.01
C GLY A 19 8.25 10.92 -12.96
N SER A 20 8.96 10.12 -13.76
CA SER A 20 8.35 9.16 -14.68
C SER A 20 7.63 8.02 -13.95
N PHE A 21 8.15 7.59 -12.80
CA PHE A 21 7.50 6.59 -11.97
C PHE A 21 6.18 7.10 -11.41
N VAL A 22 6.18 8.30 -10.81
CA VAL A 22 4.97 8.93 -10.25
C VAL A 22 3.93 9.22 -11.32
N ALA A 23 4.35 9.64 -12.52
CA ALA A 23 3.44 9.88 -13.64
C ALA A 23 2.70 8.61 -14.10
N GLY A 24 3.22 7.41 -13.80
CA GLY A 24 2.57 6.13 -14.09
C GLY A 24 1.54 5.68 -13.06
N ILE A 25 1.38 6.40 -11.94
CA ILE A 25 0.46 6.03 -10.86
C ILE A 25 -0.94 6.55 -11.20
N ALA A 26 -1.88 5.62 -11.40
CA ALA A 26 -3.26 5.96 -11.69
C ALA A 26 -4.04 6.33 -10.42
N ALA A 27 -5.01 7.25 -10.57
CA ALA A 27 -6.02 7.49 -9.54
C ALA A 27 -6.73 6.18 -9.17
N PRO A 28 -7.08 5.95 -7.89
CA PRO A 28 -7.03 6.89 -6.76
C PRO A 28 -5.71 6.87 -5.95
N LEU A 29 -4.63 6.31 -6.52
CA LEU A 29 -3.35 6.17 -5.81
C LEU A 29 -2.47 7.40 -5.97
N GLY A 30 -1.62 7.64 -4.96
CA GLY A 30 -0.59 8.68 -4.99
C GLY A 30 0.63 8.29 -4.15
N ILE A 31 1.68 9.12 -4.20
CA ILE A 31 2.84 8.98 -3.32
C ILE A 31 2.78 10.01 -2.20
N GLY A 32 2.95 9.53 -0.97
CA GLY A 32 3.10 10.37 0.21
C GLY A 32 4.15 9.81 1.17
N THR A 33 4.17 10.33 2.39
CA THR A 33 5.13 9.91 3.41
C THR A 33 4.53 8.84 4.31
N LEU A 34 5.22 7.71 4.45
CA LEU A 34 4.91 6.64 5.39
C LEU A 34 5.89 6.67 6.57
N THR A 35 5.44 6.17 7.71
CA THR A 35 6.28 5.89 8.87
C THR A 35 6.42 4.36 9.01
N LEU A 36 7.64 3.87 8.99
CA LEU A 36 7.96 2.46 9.19
C LEU A 36 7.98 2.11 10.68
N ALA A 37 7.97 0.80 10.99
CA ALA A 37 7.95 0.31 12.37
C ALA A 37 9.19 0.70 13.18
N ASP A 38 10.31 0.94 12.51
CA ASP A 38 11.56 1.45 13.12
C ASP A 38 11.56 2.99 13.29
N GLY A 39 10.48 3.67 12.90
CA GLY A 39 10.35 5.12 12.95
C GLY A 39 10.90 5.86 11.73
N ALA A 40 11.51 5.16 10.76
CA ALA A 40 11.98 5.79 9.53
C ALA A 40 10.81 6.37 8.71
N ARG A 41 11.05 7.50 8.04
CA ARG A 41 10.09 8.14 7.14
C ARG A 41 10.51 7.92 5.70
N VAL A 42 9.64 7.30 4.90
CA VAL A 42 9.93 6.96 3.50
C VAL A 42 8.80 7.43 2.58
N GLN A 43 9.06 7.53 1.28
CA GLN A 43 8.00 7.69 0.29
C GLN A 43 7.31 6.35 0.05
N GLY A 44 5.98 6.37 -0.06
CA GLY A 44 5.20 5.16 -0.33
C GLY A 44 3.81 5.46 -0.86
N PHE A 45 3.13 4.41 -1.32
CA PHE A 45 1.80 4.50 -1.89
C PHE A 45 0.75 4.83 -0.82
N LEU A 46 -0.13 5.76 -1.17
CA LEU A 46 -1.34 6.12 -0.45
C LEU A 46 -2.54 6.02 -1.40
N CYS A 47 -3.74 6.03 -0.82
CA CYS A 47 -5.00 6.07 -1.54
C CYS A 47 -5.81 7.26 -1.05
N GLU A 48 -6.47 7.97 -1.96
CA GLU A 48 -7.42 9.01 -1.61
C GLU A 48 -8.57 8.43 -0.78
N SER A 49 -9.00 9.15 0.27
CA SER A 49 -10.01 8.65 1.21
C SER A 49 -11.36 8.40 0.54
N ALA A 50 -11.70 9.17 -0.50
CA ALA A 50 -12.94 9.01 -1.27
C ALA A 50 -13.06 7.63 -1.94
N ALA A 51 -11.94 6.93 -2.17
CA ALA A 51 -11.98 5.59 -2.76
C ALA A 51 -12.21 4.47 -1.72
N LEU A 52 -12.29 4.81 -0.42
CA LEU A 52 -12.44 3.82 0.65
C LEU A 52 -13.90 3.45 0.94
N ASP A 53 -14.87 4.25 0.50
CA ASP A 53 -16.29 4.07 0.85
C ASP A 53 -16.84 2.69 0.43
N GLU A 54 -16.36 2.14 -0.69
CA GLU A 54 -16.73 0.81 -1.19
C GLU A 54 -15.58 -0.22 -1.05
N ALA A 55 -14.48 0.17 -0.41
CA ALA A 55 -13.31 -0.70 -0.29
C ALA A 55 -13.50 -1.72 0.83
N THR A 56 -13.04 -2.95 0.58
CA THR A 56 -12.98 -3.97 1.63
C THR A 56 -11.82 -3.69 2.58
N ASP A 57 -12.10 -3.62 3.89
CA ASP A 57 -11.03 -3.56 4.89
C ASP A 57 -10.28 -4.90 4.96
N ILE A 58 -9.01 -4.85 4.58
CA ILE A 58 -8.07 -5.97 4.60
C ILE A 58 -6.98 -5.83 5.68
N THR A 59 -7.10 -4.85 6.59
CA THR A 59 -6.11 -4.55 7.64
C THR A 59 -5.73 -5.78 8.46
N ARG A 60 -6.71 -6.63 8.79
CA ARG A 60 -6.50 -7.87 9.58
C ARG A 60 -5.55 -8.88 8.94
N PHE A 61 -5.31 -8.79 7.63
CA PHE A 61 -4.36 -9.67 6.93
C PHE A 61 -2.91 -9.20 7.07
N GLY A 62 -2.67 -7.99 7.56
CA GLY A 62 -1.32 -7.44 7.76
C GLY A 62 -0.55 -7.15 6.47
N GLY A 63 -1.18 -7.28 5.29
CA GLY A 63 -0.53 -6.99 4.01
C GLY A 63 -1.22 -7.61 2.79
N TRP A 64 -0.92 -7.06 1.62
CA TRP A 64 -1.53 -7.45 0.35
C TRP A 64 -1.27 -8.92 -0.02
N ARG A 65 -0.02 -9.39 0.16
CA ARG A 65 0.38 -10.77 -0.15
C ARG A 65 -0.43 -11.79 0.67
N ALA A 66 -0.64 -11.53 1.96
CA ALA A 66 -1.42 -12.40 2.85
C ALA A 66 -2.91 -12.42 2.48
N TYR A 67 -3.50 -11.25 2.18
CA TYR A 67 -4.87 -11.15 1.68
C TYR A 67 -5.06 -11.94 0.37
N ARG A 68 -4.15 -11.76 -0.59
CA ARG A 68 -4.16 -12.45 -1.88
C ARG A 68 -4.06 -13.97 -1.75
N ALA A 69 -3.24 -14.47 -0.83
CA ALA A 69 -3.09 -15.90 -0.56
C ALA A 69 -4.38 -16.49 0.03
N ARG A 70 -5.03 -15.76 0.95
CA ARG A 70 -6.33 -16.16 1.50
C ARG A 70 -7.43 -16.18 0.45
N ALA A 71 -7.58 -15.10 -0.31
CA ALA A 71 -8.59 -15.00 -1.36
C ALA A 71 -8.45 -16.12 -2.42
N ALA A 72 -7.21 -16.50 -2.75
CA ALA A 72 -6.96 -17.63 -3.65
C ALA A 72 -7.36 -18.98 -3.04
N SER A 73 -7.20 -19.15 -1.73
CA SER A 73 -7.61 -20.37 -1.02
C SER A 73 -9.13 -20.50 -0.98
N ASP A 74 -9.84 -19.40 -0.71
CA ASP A 74 -11.31 -19.38 -0.65
C ASP A 74 -11.94 -19.67 -2.03
N ALA A 75 -11.26 -19.32 -3.13
CA ALA A 75 -11.74 -19.57 -4.51
C ALA A 75 -11.54 -21.02 -5.00
N LEU A 76 -10.74 -21.82 -4.30
CA LEU A 76 -10.48 -23.24 -4.61
C LEU A 76 -11.40 -24.19 -3.83
N GLN A 77 -12.26 -23.66 -2.96
CA GLN A 77 -13.27 -24.39 -2.19
C GLN A 77 -14.63 -24.30 -2.86
#